data_AF-A0A7Y9NCM8-F1
#
_entry.id   AF-A0A7Y9NCM8-F1
#
_cell.length_a   1.000
_cell.length_b   1.000
_cell.length_c   1.000
_cell.angle_alpha   90.00
_cell.angle_beta   90.00
_cell.angle_gamma   90.00
#
_symmetry.space_group_name_H-M   'P 1'
#
loop_
_entity.id
_entity.type
_entity.pdbx_description
1 polymer ?
#
loop_
_entity_poly.entity_id
_entity_poly.type
_entity_poly.pdbx_seq_one_letter_code
_entity_poly.pdbx_strand_id
1 'polypeptide(L)'
;MSFRLDSLLRSAALLVCAAPLLTGCARTHRETVLSSDTLKVVAVTESRLDINVSRYQQYTTYVLYVDGNRLSDQGFSALLQDPDAAGDQFVHTDAVVLDEDAVLIASHNRDGSRCWTTRLAARNGTPTLDTIMKGTADCSIRPAAPGWRALYRDPGDLTLVRERPFQVHPIAGYWYALWIDGDTVALYRKDRDHERLVVRLARISSDTPLAEQTLPMQTYAEPDLLHASPEQRRQWLFDNFTVSTGASPSIALRSDHRLDTITPEVWAEYQAIERQNKELDAQARATGDAWIEAQRRELMEAETSK
;
A
#
# COMPACT_ATOMS: atom_id res chain seq x y z
N MET A 1 -74.16 -22.38 -23.53
CA MET A 1 -72.90 -21.60 -23.45
C MET A 1 -71.78 -22.61 -23.67
N SER A 2 -71.21 -22.77 -24.86
CA SER A 2 -70.33 -21.87 -25.64
C SER A 2 -68.93 -22.51 -25.68
N PHE A 3 -68.61 -23.12 -26.83
CA PHE A 3 -67.30 -23.52 -27.41
C PHE A 3 -66.35 -24.41 -26.55
N ARG A 4 -66.02 -25.66 -26.96
CA ARG A 4 -65.15 -26.16 -28.05
C ARG A 4 -63.66 -25.81 -27.89
N LEU A 5 -62.82 -26.81 -28.21
CA LEU A 5 -61.37 -26.74 -28.52
C LEU A 5 -60.51 -26.47 -27.26
N ASP A 6 -59.33 -27.04 -27.05
CA ASP A 6 -58.48 -27.92 -27.83
C ASP A 6 -57.42 -28.48 -26.88
N SER A 7 -56.96 -29.68 -27.21
CA SER A 7 -55.56 -30.10 -27.26
C SER A 7 -54.54 -29.69 -26.17
N LEU A 8 -53.73 -30.67 -25.79
CA LEU A 8 -52.30 -30.49 -25.46
C LEU A 8 -51.94 -29.72 -24.18
N LEU A 9 -52.42 -30.18 -23.03
CA LEU A 9 -51.87 -29.78 -21.73
C LEU A 9 -51.61 -31.01 -20.87
N ARG A 10 -50.57 -31.78 -21.21
CA ARG A 10 -49.80 -32.70 -20.33
C ARG A 10 -48.89 -33.56 -21.20
N SER A 11 -47.64 -33.12 -21.34
CA SER A 11 -46.41 -33.89 -21.63
C SER A 11 -45.46 -33.08 -22.51
N ALA A 12 -44.77 -32.13 -21.90
CA ALA A 12 -43.53 -31.56 -22.43
C ALA A 12 -42.54 -31.38 -21.26
N ALA A 13 -42.38 -32.43 -20.46
CA ALA A 13 -41.26 -32.58 -19.55
C ALA A 13 -40.18 -33.38 -20.29
N LEU A 14 -39.44 -32.70 -21.18
CA LEU A 14 -38.16 -33.09 -21.80
C LEU A 14 -37.97 -32.26 -23.07
N LEU A 15 -37.41 -31.05 -22.94
CA LEU A 15 -36.66 -30.33 -24.00
C LEU A 15 -36.38 -28.89 -23.54
N VAL A 16 -35.42 -28.72 -22.62
CA VAL A 16 -34.47 -27.59 -22.67
C VAL A 16 -33.12 -28.10 -22.15
N CYS A 17 -32.60 -29.14 -22.79
CA CYS A 17 -31.15 -29.29 -22.91
C CYS A 17 -30.75 -28.55 -24.19
N ALA A 18 -29.71 -27.73 -24.08
CA ALA A 18 -29.03 -27.00 -25.14
C ALA A 18 -29.63 -25.65 -25.58
N ALA A 19 -29.25 -24.59 -24.85
CA ALA A 19 -28.82 -23.31 -25.42
C ALA A 19 -27.83 -22.66 -24.43
N PRO A 20 -26.79 -21.97 -24.92
CA PRO A 20 -25.45 -22.51 -25.04
C PRO A 20 -24.58 -22.23 -23.80
N LEU A 21 -23.51 -23.01 -23.70
CA LEU A 21 -22.22 -22.59 -23.18
C LEU A 21 -21.76 -21.32 -23.91
N LEU A 22 -22.36 -20.17 -23.58
CA LEU A 22 -21.72 -18.90 -23.79
C LEU A 22 -20.69 -18.80 -22.68
N THR A 23 -19.43 -18.91 -23.08
CA THR A 23 -18.25 -18.41 -22.40
C THR A 23 -18.42 -16.90 -22.15
N GLY A 24 -19.37 -16.53 -21.31
CA GLY A 24 -19.38 -15.25 -20.65
C GLY A 24 -18.29 -15.34 -19.60
N CYS A 25 -17.19 -14.61 -19.80
CA CYS A 25 -16.33 -14.24 -18.69
C CYS A 25 -17.24 -13.66 -17.60
N ALA A 26 -17.55 -14.46 -16.57
CA ALA A 26 -18.43 -14.05 -15.50
C ALA A 26 -17.71 -12.99 -14.67
N ARG A 27 -17.79 -11.74 -15.11
CA ARG A 27 -17.37 -10.57 -14.34
C ARG A 27 -18.46 -10.35 -13.31
N THR A 28 -18.26 -10.86 -12.11
CA THR A 28 -19.13 -10.56 -10.98
C THR A 28 -18.78 -9.17 -10.46
N HIS A 29 -19.80 -8.33 -10.27
CA HIS A 29 -19.68 -6.97 -9.78
C HIS A 29 -20.32 -6.89 -8.40
N ARG A 30 -19.60 -6.38 -7.41
CA ARG A 30 -20.13 -6.12 -6.07
C ARG A 30 -19.79 -4.70 -5.67
N GLU A 31 -20.81 -3.93 -5.30
CA GLU A 31 -20.67 -2.58 -4.76
C GLU A 31 -20.75 -2.62 -3.24
N THR A 32 -19.82 -1.94 -2.55
CA THR A 32 -19.93 -1.66 -1.11
C THR A 32 -19.75 -0.18 -0.87
N VAL A 33 -20.70 0.45 -0.17
CA VAL A 33 -20.69 1.87 0.17
C VAL A 33 -19.95 2.07 1.48
N LEU A 34 -18.94 2.95 1.50
CA LEU A 34 -18.07 3.12 2.65
C LEU A 34 -18.30 4.42 3.45
N SER A 35 -19.04 5.40 2.93
CA SER A 35 -19.13 6.75 3.55
C SER A 35 -20.52 7.39 3.40
N SER A 36 -20.71 8.61 3.93
CA SER A 36 -21.97 9.38 3.99
C SER A 36 -22.59 9.69 2.62
N ASP A 37 -23.76 10.34 2.63
CA ASP A 37 -24.46 10.77 1.41
C ASP A 37 -23.69 11.87 0.64
N THR A 38 -22.91 12.70 1.34
CA THR A 38 -22.14 13.82 0.75
C THR A 38 -20.84 13.36 0.12
N LEU A 39 -20.11 12.45 0.77
CA LEU A 39 -18.94 11.80 0.19
C LEU A 39 -19.15 10.30 0.19
N LYS A 40 -19.41 9.73 -0.98
CA LYS A 40 -19.67 8.30 -1.12
C LYS A 40 -18.52 7.62 -1.85
N VAL A 41 -18.01 6.54 -1.28
CA VAL A 41 -16.97 5.71 -1.87
C VAL A 41 -17.53 4.32 -2.12
N VAL A 42 -17.42 3.85 -3.36
CA VAL A 42 -17.95 2.56 -3.81
C VAL A 42 -16.80 1.65 -4.18
N ALA A 43 -16.63 0.56 -3.43
CA ALA A 43 -15.72 -0.51 -3.83
C ALA A 43 -16.30 -1.26 -5.04
N VAL A 44 -15.51 -1.38 -6.11
CA VAL A 44 -15.82 -2.11 -7.34
C VAL A 44 -14.85 -3.28 -7.43
N THR A 45 -15.33 -4.48 -7.08
CA THR A 45 -14.54 -5.70 -7.24
C THR A 45 -14.83 -6.33 -8.59
N GLU A 46 -13.78 -6.62 -9.33
CA GLU A 46 -13.84 -7.36 -10.58
C GLU A 46 -13.09 -8.68 -10.43
N SER A 47 -13.71 -9.77 -10.89
CA SER A 47 -13.08 -11.09 -10.94
C SER A 47 -12.73 -11.45 -12.37
N ARG A 48 -11.45 -11.77 -12.62
CA ARG A 48 -10.97 -12.28 -13.91
C ARG A 48 -10.34 -13.66 -13.71
N LEU A 49 -10.75 -14.63 -14.51
CA LEU A 49 -10.05 -15.91 -14.58
C LEU A 49 -8.76 -15.69 -15.38
N ASP A 50 -7.62 -15.84 -14.70
CA ASP A 50 -6.33 -15.96 -15.38
C ASP A 50 -6.16 -17.42 -15.82
N ILE A 51 -6.34 -17.65 -17.12
CA ILE A 51 -6.30 -18.97 -17.75
C ILE A 51 -4.90 -19.58 -17.67
N ASN A 52 -3.85 -18.75 -17.65
CA ASN A 52 -2.46 -19.24 -17.64
C ASN A 52 -2.09 -19.90 -16.31
N VAL A 53 -2.70 -19.44 -15.21
CA VAL A 53 -2.47 -20.00 -13.86
C VAL A 53 -3.72 -20.67 -13.28
N SER A 54 -4.79 -20.81 -14.08
CA SER A 54 -6.09 -21.36 -13.68
C SER A 54 -6.62 -20.80 -12.35
N ARG A 55 -6.41 -19.50 -12.12
CA ARG A 55 -6.76 -18.82 -10.86
C ARG A 55 -7.65 -17.62 -11.12
N TYR A 56 -8.70 -17.45 -10.34
CA TYR A 56 -9.45 -16.20 -10.30
C TYR A 56 -8.61 -15.13 -9.60
N GLN A 57 -8.29 -14.08 -10.34
CA GLN A 57 -7.74 -12.84 -9.82
C GLN A 57 -8.90 -11.91 -9.50
N GLN A 58 -8.90 -11.36 -8.30
CA GLN A 58 -9.85 -10.34 -7.88
C GLN A 58 -9.10 -9.04 -7.70
N TYR A 59 -9.57 -7.99 -8.33
CA TYR A 59 -9.05 -6.64 -8.15
C TYR A 59 -10.20 -5.75 -7.71
N THR A 60 -9.99 -5.03 -6.61
CA THR A 60 -10.95 -4.07 -6.10
C THR A 60 -10.40 -2.67 -6.35
N THR A 61 -11.17 -1.85 -7.04
CA THR A 61 -10.92 -0.43 -7.18
C THR A 61 -12.01 0.36 -6.48
N TYR A 62 -11.83 1.67 -6.33
CA TYR A 62 -12.81 2.53 -5.68
C TYR A 62 -13.32 3.59 -6.65
N VAL A 63 -14.62 3.85 -6.63
CA VAL A 63 -15.26 4.94 -7.36
C VAL A 63 -15.75 5.97 -6.35
N LEU A 64 -15.42 7.24 -6.61
CA LEU A 64 -15.67 8.35 -5.71
C LEU A 64 -16.89 9.14 -6.20
N TYR A 65 -17.77 9.51 -5.28
CA TYR A 65 -18.93 10.34 -5.52
C TYR A 65 -18.97 11.48 -4.51
N VAL A 66 -19.18 12.71 -5.00
CA VAL A 66 -19.36 13.92 -4.18
C VAL A 66 -20.73 14.48 -4.49
N ASP A 67 -21.57 14.66 -3.47
CA ASP A 67 -22.97 15.07 -3.57
C ASP A 67 -23.76 14.26 -4.62
N GLY A 68 -23.59 12.94 -4.60
CA GLY A 68 -24.25 12.01 -5.53
C GLY A 68 -23.69 12.01 -6.96
N ASN A 69 -22.79 12.92 -7.32
CA ASN A 69 -22.15 12.95 -8.64
C ASN A 69 -20.81 12.22 -8.60
N ARG A 70 -20.55 11.37 -9.59
CA ARG A 70 -19.24 10.71 -9.70
C ARG A 70 -18.14 11.76 -9.91
N LEU A 71 -17.09 11.71 -9.09
CA LEU A 71 -15.89 12.50 -9.30
C LEU A 71 -15.16 11.95 -10.53
N SER A 72 -15.04 12.75 -11.58
CA SER A 72 -14.35 12.38 -12.81
C SER A 72 -12.83 12.46 -12.65
N ASP A 73 -12.08 11.78 -13.52
CA ASP A 73 -10.61 11.88 -13.56
C ASP A 73 -10.14 13.33 -13.71
N GLN A 74 -10.81 14.11 -14.57
CA GLN A 74 -10.52 15.53 -14.75
C GLN A 74 -10.80 16.33 -13.46
N GLY A 75 -11.90 16.02 -12.76
CA GLY A 75 -12.22 16.65 -11.49
C GLY A 75 -11.21 16.30 -10.40
N PHE A 76 -10.81 15.03 -10.31
CA PHE A 76 -9.78 14.57 -9.38
C PHE A 76 -8.42 15.22 -9.66
N SER A 77 -7.99 15.24 -10.93
CA SER A 77 -6.76 15.91 -11.38
C SER A 77 -6.76 17.40 -11.03
N ALA A 78 -7.89 18.10 -11.23
CA ALA A 78 -8.02 19.51 -10.86
C ALA A 78 -7.91 19.74 -9.35
N LEU A 79 -8.45 18.84 -8.52
CA LEU A 79 -8.32 18.89 -7.06
C LEU A 79 -6.90 18.55 -6.58
N LEU A 80 -6.20 17.65 -7.29
CA LEU A 80 -4.85 17.23 -6.97
C LEU A 80 -3.82 18.35 -7.10
N GLN A 81 -4.09 19.34 -7.96
CA GLN A 81 -3.21 20.48 -8.23
C GLN A 81 -1.79 20.08 -8.65
N ASP A 82 -1.66 18.90 -9.26
CA ASP A 82 -0.41 18.34 -9.75
C ASP A 82 -0.37 18.51 -11.29
N PRO A 83 0.45 19.43 -11.82
CA PRO A 83 0.46 19.72 -13.26
C PRO A 83 0.91 18.52 -14.09
N ASP A 84 1.75 17.65 -13.50
CA ASP A 84 2.22 16.46 -14.20
C ASP A 84 1.08 15.45 -14.41
N ALA A 85 0.08 15.45 -13.52
CA ALA A 85 -1.08 14.57 -13.55
C ALA A 85 -2.24 15.11 -14.41
N ALA A 86 -2.03 16.23 -15.12
CA ALA A 86 -3.05 16.83 -15.97
C ALA A 86 -3.40 15.89 -17.15
N GLY A 87 -4.66 15.48 -17.22
CA GLY A 87 -5.14 14.58 -18.28
C GLY A 87 -4.92 13.09 -18.01
N ASP A 88 -4.39 12.72 -16.85
CA ASP A 88 -4.26 11.32 -16.44
C ASP A 88 -5.63 10.65 -16.23
N GLN A 89 -5.64 9.35 -16.46
CA GLN A 89 -6.70 8.46 -15.98
C GLN A 89 -6.27 7.84 -14.66
N PHE A 90 -7.15 7.88 -13.66
CA PHE A 90 -6.83 7.45 -12.30
C PHE A 90 -7.48 6.11 -11.97
N VAL A 91 -6.77 5.34 -11.17
CA VAL A 91 -7.26 4.13 -10.53
C VAL A 91 -7.07 4.29 -9.03
N HIS A 92 -8.17 4.22 -8.27
CA HIS A 92 -8.13 4.27 -6.82
C HIS A 92 -8.06 2.85 -6.27
N THR A 93 -6.99 2.52 -5.54
CA THR A 93 -6.67 1.13 -5.13
C THR A 93 -6.92 0.86 -3.65
N ASP A 94 -6.95 1.90 -2.81
CA ASP A 94 -7.30 1.79 -1.40
C ASP A 94 -8.21 2.95 -0.99
N ALA A 95 -9.11 2.70 -0.04
CA ALA A 95 -9.91 3.72 0.61
C ALA A 95 -10.09 3.40 2.11
N VAL A 96 -9.80 4.38 2.96
CA VAL A 96 -10.01 4.31 4.42
C VAL A 96 -10.86 5.50 4.85
N VAL A 97 -12.03 5.21 5.40
CA VAL A 97 -12.98 6.23 5.86
C VAL A 97 -12.45 6.87 7.13
N LEU A 98 -12.23 8.18 7.11
CA LEU A 98 -11.66 8.92 8.23
C LEU A 98 -12.77 9.47 9.12
N ASP A 99 -13.75 10.15 8.56
CA ASP A 99 -14.93 10.68 9.22
C ASP A 99 -16.13 10.63 8.26
N GLU A 100 -17.25 11.28 8.58
CA GLU A 100 -18.45 11.28 7.72
C GLU A 100 -18.21 11.97 6.37
N ASP A 101 -17.28 12.93 6.30
CA ASP A 101 -17.06 13.78 5.13
C ASP A 101 -15.65 13.62 4.56
N ALA A 102 -14.86 12.66 5.03
CA ALA A 102 -13.46 12.51 4.63
C ALA A 102 -13.02 11.05 4.52
N VAL A 103 -12.19 10.81 3.50
CA VAL A 103 -11.59 9.51 3.19
C VAL A 103 -10.12 9.69 2.82
N LEU A 104 -9.30 8.76 3.25
CA LEU A 104 -7.93 8.58 2.80
C LEU A 104 -7.91 7.64 1.61
N ILE A 105 -7.35 8.04 0.48
CA ILE A 105 -7.38 7.29 -0.78
C ILE A 105 -5.96 7.08 -1.29
N ALA A 106 -5.63 5.86 -1.70
CA ALA A 106 -4.48 5.60 -2.57
C ALA A 106 -4.94 5.58 -4.03
N SER A 107 -4.22 6.30 -4.88
CA SER A 107 -4.48 6.38 -6.31
C SER A 107 -3.19 6.19 -7.09
N HIS A 108 -3.29 5.66 -8.29
CA HIS A 108 -2.22 5.71 -9.28
C HIS A 108 -2.78 6.07 -10.64
N ASN A 109 -1.92 6.55 -11.53
CA ASN A 109 -2.30 6.70 -12.93
C ASN A 109 -2.34 5.33 -13.61
N ARG A 110 -3.06 5.23 -14.72
CA ARG A 110 -3.38 3.93 -15.34
C ARG A 110 -2.17 3.07 -15.69
N ASP A 111 -1.02 3.66 -16.03
CA ASP A 111 0.21 2.93 -16.33
C ASP A 111 1.06 2.62 -15.08
N GLY A 112 0.66 3.11 -13.90
CA GLY A 112 1.32 2.87 -12.62
C GLY A 112 2.63 3.63 -12.44
N SER A 113 2.99 4.54 -13.36
CA SER A 113 4.22 5.33 -13.26
C SER A 113 4.20 6.35 -12.13
N ARG A 114 3.00 6.72 -11.66
CA ARG A 114 2.79 7.70 -10.60
C ARG A 114 1.70 7.24 -9.65
N CYS A 115 1.91 7.55 -8.37
CA CYS A 115 0.96 7.26 -7.31
C CYS A 115 0.84 8.42 -6.34
N TRP A 116 -0.30 8.46 -5.65
CA TRP A 116 -0.63 9.44 -4.63
C TRP A 116 -1.39 8.77 -3.49
N THR A 117 -1.12 9.21 -2.25
CA THR A 117 -2.03 9.02 -1.12
C THR A 117 -2.58 10.39 -0.73
N THR A 118 -3.90 10.53 -0.74
CA THR A 118 -4.58 11.81 -0.57
C THR A 118 -5.69 11.71 0.48
N ARG A 119 -5.96 12.80 1.19
CA ARG A 119 -7.18 12.97 1.97
C ARG A 119 -8.18 13.75 1.14
N LEU A 120 -9.24 13.10 0.72
CA LEU A 120 -10.39 13.74 0.10
C LEU A 120 -11.40 14.06 1.18
N ALA A 121 -11.81 15.32 1.29
CA ALA A 121 -12.90 15.75 2.15
C ALA A 121 -13.96 16.51 1.35
N ALA A 122 -15.23 16.44 1.74
CA ALA A 122 -16.32 17.12 1.06
C ALA A 122 -17.22 17.86 2.07
N ARG A 123 -16.68 18.90 2.70
CA ARG A 123 -17.47 19.69 3.67
C ARG A 123 -18.39 20.64 2.91
N ASN A 124 -19.68 20.62 3.23
CA ASN A 124 -20.70 21.48 2.60
C ASN A 124 -20.73 21.37 1.07
N GLY A 125 -20.49 20.17 0.53
CA GLY A 125 -20.53 19.89 -0.90
C GLY A 125 -19.36 20.45 -1.74
N THR A 126 -18.36 21.06 -1.10
CA THR A 126 -17.13 21.48 -1.79
C THR A 126 -16.04 20.45 -1.52
N PRO A 127 -15.61 19.68 -2.53
CA PRO A 127 -14.52 18.74 -2.36
C PRO A 127 -13.18 19.48 -2.24
N THR A 128 -12.38 19.08 -1.26
CA THR A 128 -10.99 19.49 -1.07
C THR A 128 -10.12 18.26 -1.01
N LEU A 129 -8.92 18.32 -1.57
CA LEU A 129 -8.01 17.20 -1.61
C LEU A 129 -6.63 17.62 -1.13
N ASP A 130 -6.17 16.98 -0.06
CA ASP A 130 -4.85 17.20 0.53
C ASP A 130 -3.92 16.04 0.12
N THR A 131 -2.83 16.34 -0.57
CA THR A 131 -1.81 15.33 -0.90
C THR A 131 -0.93 15.04 0.31
N ILE A 132 -0.91 13.79 0.76
CA ILE A 132 -0.08 13.33 1.88
C ILE A 132 1.23 12.74 1.35
N MET A 133 1.13 11.96 0.27
CA MET A 133 2.27 11.33 -0.36
C MET A 133 2.09 11.30 -1.87
N LYS A 134 3.19 11.51 -2.61
CA LYS A 134 3.31 11.32 -4.07
C LYS A 134 4.57 10.49 -4.31
N GLY A 135 4.54 9.60 -5.29
CA GLY A 135 5.67 8.74 -5.64
C GLY A 135 5.49 8.04 -6.98
N THR A 136 6.39 7.12 -7.28
CA THR A 136 6.43 6.36 -8.55
C THR A 136 6.42 4.85 -8.36
N ALA A 137 6.37 4.36 -7.12
CA ALA A 137 6.50 2.94 -6.80
C ALA A 137 5.30 2.43 -5.97
N ASP A 138 5.19 2.86 -4.71
CA ASP A 138 4.13 2.41 -3.81
C ASP A 138 3.54 3.60 -3.03
N CYS A 139 2.23 3.79 -3.15
CA CYS A 139 1.46 4.73 -2.33
C CYS A 139 0.29 4.06 -1.61
N SER A 140 0.37 2.73 -1.45
CA SER A 140 -0.67 1.91 -0.84
C SER A 140 -0.83 2.24 0.65
N ILE A 141 -2.07 2.19 1.12
CA ILE A 141 -2.38 2.43 2.53
C ILE A 141 -2.20 1.12 3.29
N ARG A 142 -1.16 1.01 4.13
CA ARG A 142 -0.92 -0.20 4.91
C ARG A 142 -1.63 -0.14 6.26
N PRO A 143 -2.21 -1.26 6.74
CA PRO A 143 -2.74 -1.33 8.09
C PRO A 143 -1.60 -1.18 9.13
N ALA A 144 -1.91 -0.45 10.20
CA ALA A 144 -1.07 -0.33 11.39
C ALA A 144 -1.92 -0.66 12.64
N ALA A 145 -1.57 -0.16 13.82
CA ALA A 145 -2.41 -0.32 15.01
C ALA A 145 -3.85 0.22 14.78
N PRO A 146 -4.86 -0.26 15.52
CA PRO A 146 -6.23 0.23 15.37
C PRO A 146 -6.34 1.77 15.39
N GLY A 147 -7.02 2.33 14.39
CA GLY A 147 -7.15 3.79 14.22
C GLY A 147 -5.93 4.46 13.58
N TRP A 148 -4.95 3.70 13.08
CA TRP A 148 -3.75 4.18 12.41
C TRP A 148 -3.51 3.48 11.07
N ARG A 149 -2.87 4.21 10.15
CA ARG A 149 -2.33 3.71 8.89
C ARG A 149 -0.86 4.04 8.75
N ALA A 150 -0.15 3.21 7.98
CA ALA A 150 1.24 3.44 7.64
C ALA A 150 1.36 3.62 6.12
N LEU A 151 2.06 4.67 5.71
CA LEU A 151 2.47 4.92 4.33
C LEU A 151 3.99 4.86 4.27
N TYR A 152 4.53 4.29 3.20
CA TYR A 152 5.96 4.14 3.01
C TYR A 152 6.36 4.87 1.73
N ARG A 153 7.16 5.92 1.87
CA ARG A 153 7.72 6.64 0.72
C ARG A 153 8.94 5.87 0.20
N ASP A 154 9.20 5.95 -1.10
CA ASP A 154 10.46 5.54 -1.71
C ASP A 154 11.39 6.77 -1.91
N PRO A 155 12.64 6.78 -1.44
CA PRO A 155 13.30 5.79 -0.60
C PRO A 155 13.11 6.13 0.88
N GLY A 156 12.33 5.31 1.56
CA GLY A 156 12.63 4.97 2.92
C GLY A 156 12.02 5.80 4.04
N ASP A 157 10.96 6.60 3.87
CA ASP A 157 10.34 7.28 5.03
C ASP A 157 9.00 6.65 5.41
N LEU A 158 8.76 6.48 6.72
CA LEU A 158 7.46 6.08 7.27
C LEU A 158 6.61 7.34 7.50
N THR A 159 5.35 7.32 7.07
CA THR A 159 4.34 8.29 7.50
C THR A 159 3.24 7.56 8.23
N LEU A 160 3.02 7.91 9.50
CA LEU A 160 1.90 7.42 10.28
C LEU A 160 0.71 8.38 10.14
N VAL A 161 -0.44 7.84 9.77
CA VAL A 161 -1.68 8.60 9.67
C VAL A 161 -2.63 8.13 10.77
N ARG A 162 -3.00 9.03 11.66
CA ARG A 162 -4.07 8.79 12.65
C ARG A 162 -5.41 9.06 11.98
N GLU A 163 -6.35 8.13 12.09
CA GLU A 163 -7.67 8.26 11.48
C GLU A 163 -8.51 9.32 12.20
N ARG A 164 -8.53 9.32 13.54
CA ARG A 164 -9.37 10.21 14.38
C ARG A 164 -8.66 10.69 15.67
N PRO A 165 -8.55 12.02 15.89
CA PRO A 165 -8.67 13.06 14.86
C PRO A 165 -7.61 12.84 13.77
N PHE A 166 -7.92 13.29 12.55
CA PHE A 166 -7.01 13.14 11.42
C PHE A 166 -5.69 13.88 11.68
N GLN A 167 -4.58 13.16 11.64
CA GLN A 167 -3.23 13.71 11.78
C GLN A 167 -2.25 12.90 10.94
N VAL A 168 -1.23 13.58 10.43
CA VAL A 168 -0.17 12.99 9.61
C VAL A 168 1.17 13.24 10.32
N HIS A 169 1.91 12.17 10.57
CA HIS A 169 3.15 12.20 11.34
C HIS A 169 4.27 11.51 10.54
N PRO A 170 5.14 12.27 9.86
CA PRO A 170 6.31 11.71 9.22
C PRO A 170 7.33 11.25 10.27
N ILE A 171 7.94 10.09 10.04
CA ILE A 171 8.98 9.49 10.85
C ILE A 171 10.16 9.19 9.92
N ALA A 172 11.31 9.80 10.19
CA ALA A 172 12.46 9.71 9.31
C ALA A 172 13.04 8.29 9.29
N GLY A 173 13.25 7.76 8.10
CA GLY A 173 13.86 6.45 7.87
C GLY A 173 12.87 5.29 7.73
N TYR A 174 13.39 4.15 7.24
CA TYR A 174 12.54 3.08 6.72
C TYR A 174 12.17 2.15 7.86
N TRP A 175 11.05 2.47 8.51
CA TRP A 175 10.60 1.80 9.72
C TRP A 175 9.32 1.03 9.52
N TYR A 176 9.28 -0.21 9.99
CA TYR A 176 8.04 -0.95 10.20
C TYR A 176 7.43 -0.59 11.55
N ALA A 177 6.21 -0.08 11.55
CA ALA A 177 5.45 0.14 12.77
C ALA A 177 4.98 -1.20 13.37
N LEU A 178 5.43 -1.48 14.61
CA LEU A 178 5.13 -2.72 15.32
C LEU A 178 3.92 -2.59 16.24
N TRP A 179 3.86 -1.48 16.97
CA TRP A 179 2.87 -1.22 18.00
C TRP A 179 2.79 0.29 18.26
N ILE A 180 1.58 0.79 18.54
CA ILE A 180 1.33 2.19 18.91
C ILE A 180 0.52 2.21 20.20
N ASP A 181 0.91 3.09 21.12
CA ASP A 181 0.19 3.40 22.35
C ASP A 181 0.25 4.91 22.63
N GLY A 182 -0.89 5.57 22.52
CA GLY A 182 -0.98 7.03 22.60
C GLY A 182 -0.08 7.73 21.58
N ASP A 183 0.89 8.50 22.07
CA ASP A 183 1.89 9.22 21.26
C ASP A 183 3.22 8.44 21.11
N THR A 184 3.28 7.17 21.53
CA THR A 184 4.49 6.34 21.40
C THR A 184 4.29 5.28 20.34
N VAL A 185 5.31 5.08 19.50
CA VAL A 185 5.37 3.99 18.53
C VAL A 185 6.62 3.14 18.77
N ALA A 186 6.45 1.82 18.70
CA ALA A 186 7.54 0.87 18.53
C ALA A 186 7.78 0.60 17.05
N LEU A 187 9.03 0.78 16.62
CA LEU A 187 9.47 0.74 15.24
C LEU A 187 10.56 -0.34 15.10
N TYR A 188 10.58 -1.03 13.96
CA TYR A 188 11.65 -1.93 13.56
C TYR A 188 12.28 -1.47 12.26
N ARG A 189 13.60 -1.52 12.15
CA ARG A 189 14.30 -1.43 10.86
C ARG A 189 15.47 -2.39 10.81
N LYS A 190 15.81 -2.76 9.58
CA LYS A 190 17.10 -3.36 9.25
C LYS A 190 18.05 -2.26 8.78
N ASP A 191 19.09 -1.99 9.57
CA ASP A 191 20.15 -1.04 9.26
C ASP A 191 21.33 -1.82 8.67
N ARG A 192 21.30 -1.97 7.34
CA ARG A 192 22.29 -2.77 6.59
C ARG A 192 23.68 -2.15 6.66
N ASP A 193 23.77 -0.82 6.65
CA ASP A 193 25.05 -0.09 6.66
C ASP A 193 25.85 -0.34 7.94
N HIS A 194 25.15 -0.62 9.05
CA HIS A 194 25.76 -0.93 10.34
C HIS A 194 25.50 -2.38 10.79
N GLU A 195 25.06 -3.25 9.88
CA GLU A 195 24.82 -4.69 10.09
C GLU A 195 24.02 -5.01 11.36
N ARG A 196 22.96 -4.23 11.59
CA ARG A 196 22.17 -4.32 12.82
C ARG A 196 20.67 -4.26 12.57
N LEU A 197 19.94 -5.03 13.38
CA LEU A 197 18.50 -4.92 13.53
C LEU A 197 18.22 -3.94 14.66
N VAL A 198 17.35 -2.96 14.43
CA VAL A 198 17.06 -1.91 15.40
C VAL A 198 15.58 -1.95 15.76
N VAL A 199 15.28 -2.04 17.04
CA VAL A 199 13.93 -1.85 17.59
C VAL A 199 13.93 -0.60 18.46
N ARG A 200 13.07 0.36 18.14
CA ARG A 200 13.09 1.70 18.71
C ARG A 200 11.72 2.12 19.21
N LEU A 201 11.66 2.73 20.39
CA LEU A 201 10.52 3.52 20.82
C LEU A 201 10.74 4.98 20.42
N ALA A 202 9.73 5.63 19.84
CA ALA A 202 9.79 7.04 19.49
C ALA A 202 8.46 7.75 19.80
N ARG A 203 8.51 9.06 20.05
CA ARG A 203 7.30 9.90 20.06
C ARG A 203 6.84 10.16 18.64
N ILE A 204 5.56 9.91 18.38
CA ILE A 204 4.96 10.10 17.06
C ILE A 204 4.89 11.59 16.72
N SER A 205 4.46 12.43 17.67
CA SER A 205 4.30 13.88 17.49
C SER A 205 5.57 14.66 17.15
N SER A 206 6.75 14.10 17.45
CA SER A 206 8.03 14.80 17.33
C SER A 206 9.18 13.97 16.75
N ASP A 207 8.92 12.74 16.31
CA ASP A 207 9.92 11.74 15.88
C ASP A 207 11.12 11.64 16.84
N THR A 208 10.88 11.83 18.13
CA THR A 208 11.95 11.85 19.13
C THR A 208 12.21 10.43 19.62
N PRO A 209 13.43 9.89 19.49
CA PRO A 209 13.77 8.59 20.02
C PRO A 209 13.67 8.60 21.55
N LEU A 210 13.02 7.58 22.10
CA LEU A 210 12.78 7.41 23.54
C LEU A 210 13.66 6.31 24.14
N ALA A 211 13.77 5.20 23.43
CA ALA A 211 14.62 4.07 23.79
C ALA A 211 14.94 3.26 22.53
N GLU A 212 16.07 2.56 22.51
CA GLU A 212 16.48 1.76 21.37
C GLU A 212 17.21 0.50 21.83
N GLN A 213 16.88 -0.63 21.19
CA GLN A 213 17.60 -1.89 21.30
C GLN A 213 18.18 -2.23 19.94
N THR A 214 19.48 -2.45 19.91
CA THR A 214 20.20 -2.91 18.72
C THR A 214 20.53 -4.40 18.86
N LEU A 215 20.38 -5.17 17.78
CA LEU A 215 20.73 -6.58 17.70
C LEU A 215 21.69 -6.80 16.51
N PRO A 216 22.78 -7.54 16.68
CA PRO A 216 23.74 -7.78 15.60
C PRO A 216 23.17 -8.77 14.57
N MET A 217 23.21 -8.41 13.29
CA MET A 217 22.68 -9.25 12.22
C MET A 217 23.47 -10.55 12.02
N GLN A 218 24.74 -10.59 12.40
CA GLN A 218 25.55 -11.81 12.40
C GLN A 218 25.07 -12.89 13.38
N THR A 219 24.14 -12.55 14.28
CA THR A 219 23.56 -13.47 15.26
C THR A 219 22.07 -13.68 15.02
N TYR A 220 21.31 -12.61 14.78
CA TYR A 220 19.86 -12.67 14.67
C TYR A 220 19.39 -12.54 13.22
N ALA A 221 18.46 -13.42 12.83
CA ALA A 221 17.83 -13.35 11.52
C ALA A 221 16.87 -12.16 11.41
N GLU A 222 16.73 -11.63 10.20
CA GLU A 222 15.68 -10.64 9.90
C GLU A 222 14.29 -11.30 10.02
N PRO A 223 13.36 -10.77 10.83
CA PRO A 223 12.01 -11.27 10.91
C PRO A 223 11.18 -10.90 9.67
N ASP A 224 10.26 -11.79 9.26
CA ASP A 224 9.27 -11.48 8.23
C ASP A 224 8.13 -10.62 8.80
N LEU A 225 8.35 -9.30 8.82
CA LEU A 225 7.37 -8.32 9.30
C LEU A 225 6.66 -7.57 8.17
N LEU A 226 7.18 -7.65 6.94
CA LEU A 226 6.63 -6.91 5.79
C LEU A 226 5.18 -7.32 5.54
N HIS A 227 4.91 -8.62 5.55
CA HIS A 227 3.57 -9.17 5.27
C HIS A 227 2.77 -9.51 6.52
N ALA A 228 3.35 -9.35 7.71
CA ALA A 228 2.66 -9.58 8.97
C ALA A 228 1.53 -8.56 9.19
N SER A 229 0.40 -9.04 9.70
CA SER A 229 -0.68 -8.20 10.21
C SER A 229 -0.21 -7.33 11.39
N PRO A 230 -0.89 -6.20 11.69
CA PRO A 230 -0.56 -5.38 12.85
C PRO A 230 -0.51 -6.17 14.16
N GLU A 231 -1.43 -7.11 14.36
CA GLU A 231 -1.49 -7.97 15.53
C GLU A 231 -0.28 -8.90 15.63
N GLN A 232 0.16 -9.47 14.50
CA GLN A 232 1.36 -10.31 14.46
C GLN A 232 2.63 -9.51 14.74
N ARG A 233 2.76 -8.30 14.18
CA ARG A 233 3.90 -7.41 14.48
C ARG A 233 3.93 -7.03 15.96
N ARG A 234 2.77 -6.71 16.53
CA ARG A 234 2.62 -6.42 17.96
C ARG A 234 3.01 -7.64 18.80
N GLN A 235 2.53 -8.82 18.45
CA GLN A 235 2.83 -10.06 19.18
C GLN A 235 4.33 -10.36 19.13
N TRP A 236 4.94 -10.27 17.95
CA TRP A 236 6.39 -10.44 17.78
C TRP A 236 7.20 -9.50 18.67
N LEU A 237 6.79 -8.23 18.81
CA LEU A 237 7.44 -7.28 19.72
C LEU A 237 7.39 -7.79 21.17
N PHE A 238 6.20 -8.16 21.66
CA PHE A 238 6.04 -8.53 23.08
C PHE A 238 6.54 -9.94 23.42
N ASP A 239 6.66 -10.84 22.44
CA ASP A 239 7.28 -12.15 22.62
C ASP A 239 8.80 -12.06 22.79
N ASN A 240 9.42 -10.99 22.28
CA ASN A 240 10.87 -10.88 22.21
C ASN A 240 11.45 -9.74 23.07
N PHE A 241 10.67 -8.69 23.35
CA PHE A 241 11.15 -7.50 24.05
C PHE A 241 10.27 -7.17 25.26
N THR A 242 10.92 -6.72 26.32
CA THR A 242 10.27 -6.01 27.42
C THR A 242 10.15 -4.55 27.03
N VAL A 243 8.93 -4.02 27.03
CA VAL A 243 8.62 -2.64 26.61
C VAL A 243 7.96 -1.89 27.76
N SER A 244 8.46 -0.68 28.03
CA SER A 244 7.89 0.27 28.99
C SER A 244 7.74 1.64 28.33
N THR A 245 6.56 2.25 28.45
CA THR A 245 6.23 3.58 27.91
C THR A 245 5.97 4.63 29.01
N GLY A 246 6.30 4.29 30.27
CA GLY A 246 6.12 5.19 31.41
C GLY A 246 7.08 6.38 31.45
N ALA A 247 7.31 6.95 32.64
CA ALA A 247 8.18 8.11 32.82
C ALA A 247 9.64 7.89 32.38
N SER A 248 10.10 6.63 32.37
CA SER A 248 11.38 6.22 31.81
C SER A 248 11.13 5.14 30.76
N PRO A 249 10.86 5.52 29.50
CA PRO A 249 10.64 4.55 28.44
C PRO A 249 11.86 3.65 28.26
N SER A 250 11.62 2.37 28.03
CA SER A 250 12.68 1.39 27.82
C SER A 250 12.22 0.28 26.90
N ILE A 251 13.15 -0.21 26.09
CA ILE A 251 12.98 -1.44 25.32
C ILE A 251 14.23 -2.29 25.48
N ALA A 252 14.06 -3.55 25.85
CA ALA A 252 15.16 -4.47 26.09
C ALA A 252 14.80 -5.87 25.59
N LEU A 253 15.77 -6.57 25.03
CA LEU A 253 15.61 -7.98 24.65
C LEU A 253 15.32 -8.81 25.90
N ARG A 254 14.32 -9.68 25.84
CA ARG A 254 13.99 -10.60 26.93
C ARG A 254 15.02 -11.71 27.03
N SER A 255 15.22 -12.26 28.23
CA SER A 255 16.08 -13.43 28.41
C SER A 255 15.51 -14.72 27.83
N ASP A 256 14.20 -14.78 27.59
CA ASP A 256 13.45 -15.91 27.03
C ASP A 256 12.90 -15.61 25.62
N HIS A 257 13.55 -14.71 24.88
CA HIS A 257 13.15 -14.33 23.52
C HIS A 257 13.09 -15.54 22.58
N ARG A 258 12.34 -15.41 21.49
CA ARG A 258 12.16 -16.43 20.45
C ARG A 258 12.66 -15.98 19.08
N LEU A 259 13.54 -14.97 19.05
CA LEU A 259 14.18 -14.53 17.81
C LEU A 259 14.99 -15.66 17.20
N ASP A 260 14.81 -15.85 15.89
CA ASP A 260 15.61 -16.77 15.11
C ASP A 260 17.05 -16.29 15.02
N THR A 261 17.99 -17.23 15.07
CA THR A 261 19.42 -16.96 14.95
C THR A 261 19.98 -17.53 13.66
N ILE A 262 20.99 -16.87 13.11
CA ILE A 262 21.71 -17.37 11.93
C ILE A 262 23.05 -17.99 12.34
N THR A 263 23.53 -18.95 11.55
CA THR A 263 24.87 -19.52 11.73
C THR A 263 25.92 -18.66 11.02
N PRO A 264 27.21 -18.77 11.38
CA PRO A 264 28.29 -18.07 10.68
C PRO A 264 28.35 -18.36 9.18
N GLU A 265 28.00 -19.59 8.76
CA GLU A 265 28.00 -19.99 7.35
C GLU A 265 26.90 -19.26 6.56
N VAL A 266 25.69 -19.20 7.13
CA VAL A 266 24.56 -18.45 6.54
C VAL A 266 24.88 -16.96 6.47
N TRP A 267 25.52 -16.40 7.50
CA TRP A 267 25.97 -15.01 7.48
C TRP A 267 27.00 -14.75 6.38
N ALA A 268 27.97 -15.64 6.19
CA ALA A 268 28.96 -15.53 5.13
C ALA A 268 28.33 -15.60 3.73
N GLU A 269 27.29 -16.42 3.55
CA GLU A 269 26.52 -16.48 2.30
C GLU A 269 25.79 -15.16 2.03
N TYR A 270 25.11 -14.59 3.04
CA TYR A 270 24.45 -13.29 2.89
C TYR A 270 25.43 -12.18 2.49
N GLN A 271 26.61 -12.15 3.12
CA GLN A 271 27.67 -11.19 2.81
C GLN A 271 28.22 -11.37 1.38
N ALA A 272 28.31 -12.61 0.89
CA ALA A 272 28.71 -12.89 -0.48
C ALA A 272 27.67 -12.39 -1.49
N ILE A 273 26.38 -12.66 -1.24
CA ILE A 273 25.27 -12.18 -2.07
C ILE A 273 25.22 -10.66 -2.08
N GLU A 274 25.38 -10.01 -0.93
CA GLU A 274 25.37 -8.55 -0.84
C GLU A 274 26.52 -7.93 -1.63
N ARG A 275 27.73 -8.52 -1.56
CA ARG A 275 28.87 -8.08 -2.37
C ARG A 275 28.59 -8.19 -3.86
N GLN A 276 28.07 -9.35 -4.30
CA GLN A 276 27.71 -9.57 -5.69
C GLN A 276 26.64 -8.58 -6.19
N ASN A 277 25.60 -8.33 -5.38
CA ASN A 277 24.55 -7.37 -5.74
C ASN A 277 25.10 -5.95 -5.84
N LYS A 278 25.97 -5.53 -4.91
CA LYS A 278 26.63 -4.22 -4.99
C LYS A 278 27.47 -4.06 -6.26
N GLU A 279 28.18 -5.13 -6.67
CA GLU A 279 28.94 -5.15 -7.92
C GLU A 279 28.03 -5.05 -9.14
N LEU A 280 26.93 -5.81 -9.18
CA LEU A 280 25.96 -5.76 -10.27
C LEU A 280 25.27 -4.39 -10.36
N ASP A 281 24.86 -3.82 -9.23
CA ASP A 281 24.25 -2.49 -9.16
C ASP A 281 25.22 -1.39 -9.60
N ALA A 282 26.51 -1.53 -9.27
CA ALA A 282 27.53 -0.60 -9.73
C ALA A 282 27.73 -0.69 -11.26
N GLN A 283 27.74 -1.91 -11.82
CA GLN A 283 27.83 -2.12 -13.26
C GLN A 283 26.59 -1.58 -14.01
N ALA A 284 25.39 -1.84 -13.48
CA ALA A 284 24.14 -1.33 -14.04
C ALA A 284 24.11 0.21 -14.04
N ARG A 285 24.53 0.84 -12.93
CA ARG A 285 24.67 2.30 -12.84
C ARG A 285 25.67 2.84 -13.86
N ALA A 286 26.87 2.27 -13.94
CA ALA A 286 27.89 2.70 -14.91
C ALA A 286 27.40 2.56 -16.36
N THR A 287 26.66 1.50 -16.68
CA THR A 287 26.07 1.29 -18.01
C THR A 287 24.97 2.31 -18.30
N GLY A 288 24.12 2.60 -17.32
CA GLY A 288 23.08 3.62 -17.42
C GLY A 288 23.67 5.03 -17.62
N ASP A 289 24.68 5.38 -16.84
CA ASP A 289 25.37 6.68 -16.94
C ASP A 289 26.04 6.84 -18.30
N ALA A 290 26.71 5.80 -18.80
CA ALA A 290 27.33 5.81 -20.13
C ALA A 290 26.29 5.96 -21.25
N TRP A 291 25.12 5.33 -21.12
CA TRP A 291 24.02 5.47 -22.08
C TRP A 291 23.44 6.89 -22.07
N ILE A 292 23.22 7.47 -20.89
CA ILE A 292 22.74 8.86 -20.75
C ILE A 292 23.75 9.84 -21.35
N GLU A 293 25.04 9.64 -21.10
CA GLU A 293 26.09 10.51 -21.65
C GLU A 293 26.16 10.42 -23.18
N ALA A 294 26.05 9.21 -23.75
CA ALA A 294 25.99 9.01 -25.19
C ALA A 294 24.77 9.72 -25.81
N GLN A 295 23.58 9.57 -25.22
CA GLN A 295 22.36 10.25 -25.66
C GLN A 295 22.50 11.79 -25.61
N ARG A 296 23.10 12.34 -24.55
CA ARG A 296 23.37 13.79 -24.45
C ARG A 296 24.33 14.25 -25.53
N ARG A 297 25.36 13.47 -25.85
CA ARG A 297 26.33 13.81 -26.90
C ARG A 297 25.68 13.83 -28.29
N GLU A 298 24.87 12.81 -28.61
CA GLU A 298 24.11 12.75 -29.86
C GLU A 298 23.13 13.93 -30.01
N LEU A 299 22.44 14.32 -28.94
CA LEU A 299 21.55 15.49 -28.95
C LEU A 299 22.31 16.80 -29.20
N MET A 300 23.46 17.00 -28.54
CA MET A 300 24.31 18.19 -28.73
C MET A 300 24.90 18.26 -30.15
N GLU A 301 25.32 17.11 -30.71
CA GLU A 301 25.81 17.03 -32.10
C GLU A 301 24.70 17.31 -33.12
N ALA A 302 23.46 16.86 -32.85
CA ALA A 302 22.30 17.15 -33.68
C ALA A 302 21.84 18.62 -33.61
N GLU A 303 22.01 19.28 -32.46
CA GLU A 303 21.71 20.71 -32.29
C GLU A 303 22.78 21.62 -32.92
N THR A 304 24.05 21.21 -32.90
CA THR A 304 25.15 21.97 -33.53
C THR A 304 25.25 21.80 -35.05
N SER A 305 24.57 20.80 -35.60
CA SER A 305 24.51 20.52 -37.05
C SER A 305 23.29 21.13 -37.76
N LYS A 306 22.49 21.96 -37.05
CA LYS A 306 21.38 22.76 -37.61
C LYS A 306 21.78 24.23 -37.69
#